data_AF-X1GBA7-F1
#
_entry.id   AF-X1GBA7-F1
#
_cell.length_a   1.000
_cell.length_b   1.000
_cell.length_c   1.000
_cell.angle_alpha   90.00
_cell.angle_beta   90.00
_cell.angle_gamma   90.00
#
_symmetry.space_group_name_H-M   'P 1'
#
loop_
_entity.id
_entity.type
_entity.pdbx_description
1 polymer ?
#
loop_
_entity_poly.entity_id
_entity_poly.type
_entity_poly.pdbx_seq_one_letter_code
_entity_poly.pdbx_strand_id
1 'polypeptide(L)'
;MLVQIGLIFGVVVVLMVLKVPIAFAFGVGAAIMVLVFNIDPEWVISTSFDLEMSYAFLALPLYLLLGSVLDLAKMGDRVSDFVVTAIGRLKGGLGVALVVTCGLFGAVSGLAMSALVSIGRGFLPAAEREGYPIPYTTGLLVSAAILAILIPPSGNMILFGFMGRLPISLCFLAPLIPGVILMFFLSAVHPQPLCRR
;
A
#
# COMPACT_ATOMS: atom_id res chain seq x y z
N MET A 1 -19.26 6.70 -28.73
CA MET A 1 -18.99 6.71 -27.27
C MET A 1 -17.94 5.67 -26.85
N LEU A 2 -18.22 4.36 -26.84
CA LEU A 2 -17.23 3.35 -26.40
C LEU A 2 -15.90 3.38 -27.18
N VAL A 3 -15.95 3.52 -28.51
CA VAL A 3 -14.76 3.61 -29.36
C VAL A 3 -13.92 4.86 -29.05
N GLN A 4 -14.57 6.00 -28.79
CA GLN A 4 -13.89 7.25 -28.44
C GLN A 4 -13.19 7.15 -27.08
N ILE A 5 -13.87 6.56 -26.09
CA ILE A 5 -13.28 6.31 -24.76
C ILE A 5 -12.09 5.36 -24.87
N GLY A 6 -12.21 4.28 -25.67
CA GLY A 6 -11.12 3.35 -25.91
C GLY A 6 -9.91 4.01 -26.57
N LEU A 7 -10.13 4.92 -27.52
CA LEU A 7 -9.06 5.65 -28.20
C LEU A 7 -8.34 6.62 -27.25
N ILE A 8 -9.07 7.34 -26.39
CA ILE A 8 -8.48 8.20 -25.36
C ILE A 8 -7.66 7.37 -24.37
N PHE A 9 -8.17 6.23 -23.92
CA PHE A 9 -7.44 5.33 -23.04
C PHE A 9 -6.15 4.82 -23.71
N GLY A 10 -6.22 4.48 -25.01
CA GLY A 10 -5.05 4.12 -25.81
C GLY A 10 -3.98 5.21 -25.82
N VAL A 11 -4.37 6.49 -25.97
CA VAL A 11 -3.44 7.62 -25.91
C VAL A 11 -2.76 7.72 -24.55
N VAL A 12 -3.52 7.60 -23.45
CA VAL A 12 -2.94 7.61 -22.08
C VAL A 12 -1.91 6.50 -21.90
N VAL A 13 -2.23 5.28 -22.34
CA VAL A 13 -1.32 4.13 -22.25
C VAL A 13 -0.05 4.37 -23.07
N VAL A 14 -0.17 4.90 -24.29
CA VAL A 14 1.00 5.23 -25.13
C VAL A 14 1.88 6.27 -24.45
N LEU A 15 1.30 7.32 -23.87
CA LEU A 15 2.05 8.34 -23.14
C LEU A 15 2.80 7.75 -21.93
N MET A 16 2.18 6.82 -21.20
CA MET A 16 2.84 6.11 -20.09
C MET A 16 4.01 5.24 -20.57
N VAL A 17 3.87 4.53 -21.69
CA VAL A 17 4.95 3.75 -22.29
C VAL A 17 6.12 4.65 -22.72
N LEU A 18 5.82 5.86 -23.19
CA LEU A 18 6.79 6.91 -23.48
C LEU A 18 7.41 7.55 -22.23
N LYS A 19 7.16 7.00 -21.03
CA LYS A 19 7.66 7.46 -19.73
C LYS A 19 7.22 8.88 -19.36
N VAL A 20 6.13 9.36 -19.95
CA VAL A 20 5.51 10.61 -19.50
C VAL A 20 4.98 10.40 -18.08
N PRO A 21 5.22 11.33 -17.13
CA PRO A 21 4.70 11.19 -15.78
C PRO A 21 3.18 11.02 -15.78
N ILE A 22 2.70 10.11 -14.93
CA ILE A 22 1.31 9.65 -14.90
C ILE A 22 0.30 10.81 -14.84
N ALA A 23 0.60 11.85 -14.05
CA ALA A 23 -0.24 13.04 -13.93
C ALA A 23 -0.48 13.74 -15.29
N PHE A 24 0.58 13.90 -16.10
CA PHE A 24 0.46 14.52 -17.42
C PHE A 24 -0.23 13.60 -18.43
N ALA A 25 0.02 12.30 -18.37
CA ALA A 25 -0.64 11.34 -19.25
C ALA A 25 -2.17 11.36 -19.07
N PHE A 26 -2.65 11.33 -17.81
CA PHE A 26 -4.07 11.46 -17.50
C PHE A 26 -4.62 12.88 -17.78
N GLY A 27 -3.83 13.93 -17.55
CA GLY A 27 -4.22 15.31 -17.86
C GLY A 27 -4.48 15.52 -19.35
N VAL A 28 -3.62 14.98 -20.23
CA VAL A 28 -3.83 15.01 -21.68
C VAL A 28 -5.06 14.18 -22.07
N GLY A 29 -5.24 13.00 -21.47
CA GLY A 29 -6.45 12.19 -21.69
C GLY A 29 -7.74 12.93 -21.32
N ALA A 30 -7.75 13.63 -20.18
CA ALA A 30 -8.86 14.46 -19.74
C ALA A 30 -9.12 15.62 -20.70
N ALA A 31 -8.08 16.33 -21.14
CA ALA A 31 -8.19 17.42 -22.11
C ALA A 31 -8.81 16.96 -23.44
N ILE A 32 -8.37 15.80 -23.95
CA ILE A 32 -8.96 15.19 -25.16
C ILE A 32 -10.43 14.84 -24.92
N MET A 33 -10.78 14.34 -23.74
CA MET A 33 -12.16 14.01 -23.39
C MET A 33 -13.07 15.25 -23.40
N VAL A 34 -12.62 16.38 -22.85
CA VAL A 34 -13.35 17.65 -22.88
C VAL A 34 -13.62 18.09 -24.32
N LEU A 35 -12.62 18.01 -25.19
CA LEU A 35 -12.73 18.41 -26.60
C LEU A 35 -13.65 17.47 -27.41
N VAL A 36 -13.53 16.15 -27.22
CA VAL A 36 -14.28 15.16 -28.00
C VAL A 36 -15.75 15.09 -27.60
N PHE A 37 -16.05 15.28 -26.31
CA PHE A 37 -17.42 15.23 -25.78
C PHE A 37 -18.07 16.61 -25.67
N ASN A 38 -17.35 17.68 -26.06
CA ASN A 38 -17.83 19.06 -26.02
C ASN A 38 -18.36 19.45 -24.62
N ILE A 39 -17.62 19.03 -23.59
CA ILE A 39 -17.93 19.32 -22.19
C ILE A 39 -17.46 20.73 -21.88
N ASP A 40 -18.25 21.51 -21.13
CA ASP A 40 -17.84 22.85 -20.71
C ASP A 40 -16.56 22.78 -19.85
N PRO A 41 -15.45 23.41 -20.27
CA PRO A 41 -14.20 23.37 -19.51
C PRO A 41 -14.34 23.98 -18.12
N GLU A 42 -15.17 25.01 -17.97
CA GLU A 42 -15.43 25.68 -16.69
C GLU A 42 -16.07 24.72 -15.68
N TRP A 43 -17.03 23.90 -16.12
CA TRP A 43 -17.68 22.90 -15.29
C TRP A 43 -16.72 21.79 -14.86
N VAL A 44 -15.81 21.38 -15.74
CA VAL A 44 -14.79 20.37 -15.44
C VAL A 44 -13.82 20.90 -14.39
N ILE A 45 -13.34 22.13 -14.56
CA ILE A 45 -12.41 22.77 -13.63
C ILE A 45 -13.07 22.93 -12.25
N SER A 46 -14.29 23.47 -12.18
CA SER A 46 -14.99 23.68 -10.91
C SER A 46 -15.24 22.35 -10.17
N THR A 47 -15.71 21.33 -10.90
CA THR A 47 -15.98 20.01 -10.32
C THR A 47 -14.70 19.32 -9.85
N SER A 48 -13.58 19.48 -10.57
CA SER A 48 -12.29 18.94 -10.15
C SER A 48 -11.79 19.60 -8.87
N PHE A 49 -11.92 20.93 -8.74
CA PHE A 49 -11.55 21.64 -7.51
C PHE A 49 -12.40 21.20 -6.31
N ASP A 50 -13.71 21.02 -6.50
CA ASP A 50 -14.60 20.54 -5.44
C ASP A 50 -14.27 19.11 -4.99
N LEU A 51 -13.85 18.25 -5.92
CA LEU A 51 -13.41 16.88 -5.61
C LEU A 51 -12.09 16.86 -4.83
N GLU A 52 -11.13 17.71 -5.19
CA GLU A 52 -9.83 17.80 -4.49
C GLU A 52 -9.96 18.36 -3.07
N MET A 53 -10.92 19.28 -2.84
CA MET A 53 -11.22 19.83 -1.51
C MET A 53 -11.99 18.87 -0.60
N SER A 54 -12.30 17.66 -1.08
CA SER A 54 -12.89 16.62 -0.25
C SER A 54 -11.92 16.16 0.84
N TYR A 55 -12.46 15.94 2.05
CA TYR A 55 -11.75 15.36 3.19
C TYR A 55 -11.04 14.03 2.86
N ALA A 56 -11.51 13.29 1.85
CA ALA A 56 -10.88 12.06 1.40
C ALA A 56 -9.48 12.27 0.79
N PHE A 57 -9.28 13.34 0.02
CA PHE A 57 -7.98 13.66 -0.57
C PHE A 57 -7.00 14.20 0.46
N LEU A 58 -7.48 14.89 1.51
CA LEU A 58 -6.66 15.31 2.65
C LEU A 58 -6.09 14.12 3.45
N ALA A 59 -6.76 12.96 3.42
CA ALA A 59 -6.26 11.77 4.11
C ALA A 59 -4.92 11.29 3.52
N LEU A 60 -4.73 11.33 2.20
CA LEU A 60 -3.49 10.88 1.55
C LEU A 60 -2.21 11.55 2.09
N PRO A 61 -2.07 12.89 2.09
CA PRO A 61 -0.90 13.54 2.63
C PRO A 61 -0.76 13.32 4.14
N LEU A 62 -1.86 13.20 4.89
CA LEU A 62 -1.82 12.89 6.32
C LEU A 62 -1.31 11.46 6.59
N TYR A 63 -1.67 10.47 5.77
CA TYR A 63 -1.13 9.11 5.87
C TYR A 63 0.34 9.04 5.45
N LEU A 64 0.74 9.80 4.43
CA LEU A 64 2.16 9.93 4.06
C LEU A 64 2.96 10.58 5.18
N LEU A 65 2.44 11.65 5.79
CA LEU A 65 3.02 12.31 6.95
C LEU A 65 3.11 11.34 8.13
N LEU A 66 2.02 10.62 8.45
CA LEU A 66 2.01 9.61 9.49
C LEU A 66 3.10 8.56 9.25
N GLY A 67 3.22 8.02 8.03
CA GLY A 67 4.29 7.10 7.68
C GLY A 67 5.68 7.67 7.97
N SER A 68 5.94 8.93 7.61
CA SER A 68 7.21 9.59 7.90
C SER A 68 7.47 9.79 9.40
N VAL A 69 6.43 10.13 10.17
CA VAL A 69 6.50 10.28 11.63
C VAL A 69 6.80 8.94 12.31
N LEU A 70 6.19 7.85 11.83
CA LEU A 70 6.43 6.50 12.34
C LEU A 70 7.86 6.02 12.04
N ASP A 71 8.39 6.32 10.85
CA ASP A 71 9.79 6.04 10.47
C ASP A 71 10.76 6.84 11.35
N LEU A 72 10.52 8.15 11.54
CA LEU A 72 11.30 9.01 12.44
C LEU A 72 11.28 8.52 13.89
N ALA A 73 10.14 8.01 14.38
CA ALA A 73 9.99 7.46 15.71
C ALA A 73 10.60 6.06 15.89
N LYS A 74 11.14 5.46 14.81
CA LYS A 74 11.60 4.07 14.76
C LYS A 74 10.54 3.08 15.25
N MET A 75 9.27 3.33 14.93
CA MET A 75 8.20 2.43 15.34
C MET A 75 8.32 1.04 14.69
N GLY A 76 8.81 0.97 13.44
CA GLY A 76 9.05 -0.30 12.76
C GLY A 76 9.98 -1.22 13.56
N ASP A 77 11.11 -0.69 14.03
CA ASP A 77 12.08 -1.41 14.87
C ASP A 77 11.43 -1.88 16.18
N ARG A 78 10.71 -1.00 16.89
CA ARG A 78 10.08 -1.34 18.18
C ARG A 78 9.00 -2.42 18.05
N VAL A 79 8.17 -2.34 17.01
CA VAL A 79 7.13 -3.35 16.75
C VAL A 79 7.80 -4.67 16.36
N SER A 80 8.85 -4.62 15.54
CA SER A 80 9.61 -5.82 15.17
C SER A 80 10.24 -6.49 16.38
N ASP A 81 10.93 -5.74 17.24
CA ASP A 81 11.54 -6.25 18.46
C ASP A 81 10.51 -6.89 19.41
N PHE A 82 9.35 -6.26 19.55
CA PHE A 82 8.24 -6.80 20.34
C PHE A 82 7.76 -8.15 19.79
N VAL A 83 7.51 -8.23 18.49
CA VAL A 83 7.01 -9.45 17.84
C VAL A 83 8.07 -10.56 17.84
N VAL A 84 9.33 -10.22 17.56
CA VAL A 84 10.45 -11.16 17.60
C VAL A 84 10.66 -11.69 19.03
N THR A 85 10.53 -10.85 20.05
CA THR A 85 10.61 -11.29 21.45
C THR A 85 9.46 -12.24 21.81
N ALA A 86 8.26 -11.98 21.29
CA ALA A 86 7.07 -12.79 21.55
C ALA A 86 7.06 -14.14 20.82
N ILE A 87 7.45 -14.17 19.53
CA ILE A 87 7.22 -15.31 18.62
C ILE A 87 8.53 -15.87 18.03
N GLY A 88 9.63 -15.11 18.08
CA GLY A 88 10.92 -15.47 17.48
C GLY A 88 11.59 -16.71 18.09
N ARG A 89 11.14 -17.18 19.27
CA ARG A 89 11.63 -18.43 19.89
C ARG A 89 11.13 -19.70 19.18
N LEU A 90 10.14 -19.59 18.30
CA LEU A 90 9.59 -20.71 17.53
C LEU A 90 10.50 -21.07 16.34
N LYS A 91 10.52 -22.34 15.94
CA LYS A 91 11.21 -22.78 14.70
C LYS A 91 10.56 -22.09 13.49
N GLY A 92 11.33 -21.32 12.72
CA GLY A 92 10.80 -20.48 11.65
C GLY A 92 10.18 -19.16 12.14
N GLY A 93 10.38 -18.82 13.41
CA GLY A 93 9.77 -17.65 14.07
C GLY A 93 10.15 -16.31 13.43
N LEU A 94 11.30 -16.21 12.76
CA LEU A 94 11.72 -14.97 12.09
C LEU A 94 10.79 -14.62 10.92
N GLY A 95 10.45 -15.58 10.06
CA GLY A 95 9.54 -15.35 8.93
C GLY A 95 8.11 -15.01 9.39
N VAL A 96 7.61 -15.70 10.41
CA VAL A 96 6.31 -15.39 11.02
C VAL A 96 6.34 -14.02 11.69
N ALA A 97 7.42 -13.68 12.39
CA ALA A 97 7.59 -12.38 13.02
C ALA A 97 7.60 -11.25 11.98
N LEU A 98 8.19 -11.45 10.79
CA LEU A 98 8.14 -10.49 9.69
C LEU A 98 6.70 -10.22 9.26
N VAL A 99 5.95 -11.28 8.96
CA VAL A 99 4.55 -11.18 8.49
C VAL A 99 3.68 -10.50 9.54
N VAL A 100 3.85 -10.86 10.81
CA VAL A 100 3.11 -10.27 11.92
C VAL A 100 3.48 -8.81 12.15
N THR A 101 4.77 -8.47 12.08
CA THR A 101 5.25 -7.09 12.18
C THR A 101 4.68 -6.23 11.05
N CYS A 102 4.69 -6.72 9.80
CA CYS A 102 4.09 -6.04 8.66
C CYS A 102 2.59 -5.80 8.84
N GLY A 103 1.86 -6.78 9.38
CA GLY A 103 0.44 -6.62 9.68
C GLY A 103 0.16 -5.59 10.78
N LEU A 104 0.89 -5.65 11.90
CA LEU A 104 0.71 -4.74 13.03
C LEU A 104 1.14 -3.31 12.70
N PHE A 105 2.31 -3.13 12.08
CA PHE A 105 2.77 -1.83 11.60
C PHE A 105 1.84 -1.30 10.50
N GLY A 106 1.32 -2.21 9.68
CA GLY A 106 0.32 -1.95 8.67
C GLY A 106 -0.96 -1.35 9.21
N ALA A 107 -1.48 -1.92 10.30
CA ALA A 107 -2.65 -1.39 11.00
C ALA A 107 -2.46 0.04 11.52
N VAL A 108 -1.22 0.48 11.74
CA VAL A 108 -0.93 1.85 12.18
C VAL A 108 -0.64 2.78 11.00
N SER A 109 0.16 2.32 10.04
CA SER A 109 0.70 3.15 8.95
C SER A 109 -0.19 3.24 7.71
N GLY A 110 -1.03 2.24 7.45
CA GLY A 110 -2.00 2.21 6.35
C GLY A 110 -1.43 2.28 4.93
N LEU A 111 -0.10 2.12 4.75
CA LEU A 111 0.62 2.24 3.48
C LEU A 111 1.70 1.16 3.32
N ALA A 112 1.63 0.36 2.26
CA ALA A 112 2.62 -0.70 1.99
C ALA A 112 4.06 -0.19 1.82
N MET A 113 4.25 0.95 1.14
CA MET A 113 5.58 1.53 0.96
C MET A 113 6.20 1.98 2.29
N SER A 114 5.40 2.46 3.23
CA SER A 114 5.87 2.84 4.56
C SER A 114 6.35 1.61 5.33
N ALA A 115 5.58 0.52 5.31
CA ALA A 115 5.97 -0.75 5.92
C ALA A 115 7.26 -1.31 5.32
N LEU A 116 7.41 -1.26 3.99
CA LEU A 116 8.63 -1.73 3.30
C LEU A 116 9.88 -0.97 3.75
N VAL A 117 9.81 0.35 3.79
CA VAL A 117 10.95 1.20 4.15
C VAL A 117 11.26 1.06 5.64
N SER A 118 10.25 1.12 6.50
CA SER A 118 10.44 1.12 7.96
C SER A 118 10.92 -0.24 8.48
N ILE A 119 10.26 -1.32 8.06
CA ILE A 119 10.58 -2.68 8.53
C ILE A 119 11.82 -3.21 7.80
N GLY A 120 11.92 -2.97 6.49
CA GLY A 120 13.00 -3.53 5.68
C GLY A 120 14.39 -3.07 6.12
N ARG A 121 14.54 -1.82 6.55
CA ARG A 121 15.82 -1.26 7.03
C ARG A 121 16.42 -2.01 8.21
N GLY A 122 15.58 -2.40 9.18
CA GLY A 122 16.02 -3.18 10.35
C GLY A 122 16.05 -4.68 10.08
N PHE A 123 15.04 -5.19 9.37
CA PHE A 123 14.79 -6.62 9.27
C PHE A 123 15.70 -7.34 8.28
N LEU A 124 16.00 -6.76 7.10
CA LEU A 124 16.87 -7.41 6.11
C LEU A 124 18.28 -7.69 6.67
N PRO A 125 18.98 -6.71 7.29
CA PRO A 125 20.29 -6.95 7.89
C PRO A 125 20.25 -7.96 9.04
N ALA A 126 19.19 -7.95 9.84
CA ALA A 126 19.01 -8.92 10.93
C ALA A 126 18.84 -10.34 10.40
N ALA A 127 18.01 -10.52 9.36
CA ALA A 127 17.81 -11.80 8.71
C ALA A 127 19.10 -12.34 8.07
N GLU A 128 19.93 -11.48 7.48
CA GLU A 128 21.23 -11.86 6.92
C GLU A 128 22.18 -12.41 8.00
N ARG A 129 22.23 -11.76 9.16
CA ARG A 129 23.07 -12.20 10.32
C ARG A 129 22.63 -13.55 10.87
N GLU A 130 21.33 -13.82 10.83
CA GLU A 130 20.74 -15.10 11.24
C GLU A 130 20.85 -16.18 10.13
N GLY A 131 21.50 -15.87 9.00
CA GLY A 131 21.76 -16.84 7.92
C GLY A 131 20.60 -17.03 6.93
N TYR A 132 19.60 -16.14 6.92
CA TYR A 132 18.52 -16.18 5.95
C TYR A 132 18.95 -15.59 4.59
N PRO A 133 18.61 -16.24 3.47
CA PRO A 133 18.93 -15.70 2.15
C PRO A 133 18.16 -14.40 1.87
N ILE A 134 18.89 -13.32 1.59
CA ILE A 134 18.34 -11.99 1.28
C ILE A 134 17.23 -12.03 0.20
N PRO A 135 17.36 -12.77 -0.93
CA PRO A 135 16.30 -12.79 -1.95
C PRO A 135 14.97 -13.34 -1.41
N TYR A 136 15.04 -14.36 -0.54
CA TYR A 136 13.87 -14.94 0.10
C TYR A 136 13.24 -13.96 1.08
N THR A 137 14.03 -13.38 1.99
CA THR A 137 13.54 -12.41 2.99
C THR A 137 12.93 -11.18 2.33
N THR A 138 13.55 -10.69 1.26
CA THR A 138 13.03 -9.55 0.49
C THR A 138 11.70 -9.89 -0.18
N GLY A 139 11.60 -11.08 -0.81
CA GLY A 139 10.35 -11.55 -1.40
C GLY A 139 9.22 -11.69 -0.37
N LEU A 140 9.55 -12.19 0.83
CA LEU A 140 8.60 -12.30 1.93
C LEU A 140 8.19 -10.91 2.45
N LEU A 141 9.13 -9.99 2.64
CA LEU A 141 8.85 -8.62 3.06
C LEU A 141 7.90 -7.92 2.07
N VAL A 142 8.21 -7.97 0.77
CA VAL A 142 7.39 -7.36 -0.29
C VAL A 142 5.98 -7.95 -0.30
N SER A 143 5.86 -9.27 -0.14
CA SER A 143 4.55 -9.94 -0.08
C SER A 143 3.77 -9.58 1.19
N ALA A 144 4.44 -9.55 2.34
CA ALA A 144 3.83 -9.23 3.62
C ALA A 144 3.45 -7.76 3.75
N ALA A 145 4.17 -6.84 3.09
CA ALA A 145 3.86 -5.42 3.12
C ALA A 145 2.48 -5.08 2.56
N ILE A 146 1.91 -5.94 1.71
CA ILE A 146 0.53 -5.80 1.21
C ILE A 146 -0.47 -5.84 2.37
N LEU A 147 -0.17 -6.53 3.47
CA LEU A 147 -0.99 -6.55 4.68
C LEU A 147 -1.21 -5.14 5.25
N ALA A 148 -0.28 -4.20 5.02
CA ALA A 148 -0.43 -2.81 5.46
C ALA A 148 -1.55 -2.06 4.74
N ILE A 149 -2.02 -2.56 3.60
CA ILE A 149 -3.17 -2.00 2.89
C ILE A 149 -4.47 -2.70 3.32
N LEU A 150 -4.40 -3.97 3.75
CA LEU A 150 -5.55 -4.81 4.09
C LEU A 150 -6.00 -4.67 5.54
N ILE A 151 -5.06 -4.58 6.49
CA ILE A 151 -5.40 -4.47 7.91
C ILE A 151 -5.73 -3.01 8.22
N PRO A 152 -6.96 -2.70 8.65
CA PRO A 152 -7.40 -1.32 8.85
C PRO A 152 -6.73 -0.68 10.08
N PRO A 153 -6.64 0.67 10.11
CA PRO A 153 -6.98 1.65 9.05
C PRO A 153 -6.02 1.73 7.84
N SER A 154 -6.55 2.02 6.65
CA SER A 154 -5.80 2.03 5.38
C SER A 154 -6.14 3.24 4.50
N GLY A 155 -5.14 4.00 4.07
CA GLY A 155 -5.32 5.20 3.24
C GLY A 155 -5.95 4.87 1.87
N ASN A 156 -5.61 3.72 1.29
CA ASN A 156 -6.17 3.28 0.01
C ASN A 156 -7.68 2.99 0.10
N MET A 157 -8.17 2.50 1.24
CA MET A 157 -9.60 2.22 1.43
C MET A 157 -10.43 3.51 1.56
N ILE A 158 -9.83 4.60 2.03
CA ILE A 158 -10.49 5.91 2.04
C ILE A 158 -10.75 6.39 0.62
N LEU A 159 -9.75 6.30 -0.26
CA LEU A 159 -9.91 6.64 -1.67
C LEU A 159 -10.95 5.76 -2.36
N PHE A 160 -10.91 4.45 -2.11
CA PHE A 160 -11.87 3.51 -2.66
C PHE A 160 -13.30 3.84 -2.22
N GLY A 161 -13.52 4.08 -0.92
CA GLY A 161 -14.81 4.47 -0.40
C GLY A 161 -15.30 5.80 -0.96
N PHE A 162 -14.40 6.77 -1.12
CA PHE A 162 -14.73 8.06 -1.73
C PHE A 162 -15.16 7.93 -3.19
N MET A 163 -14.38 7.22 -4.01
CA MET A 163 -14.72 6.99 -5.43
C MET A 163 -16.01 6.18 -5.59
N GLY A 164 -16.20 5.17 -4.75
CA GLY A 164 -17.40 4.33 -4.73
C GLY A 164 -18.63 4.97 -4.06
N ARG A 165 -18.49 6.15 -3.46
CA ARG A 165 -19.52 6.79 -2.60
C ARG A 165 -20.06 5.85 -1.51
N LEU A 166 -19.16 5.04 -0.95
CA LEU A 166 -19.46 4.08 0.11
C LEU A 166 -19.05 4.66 1.48
N PRO A 167 -19.72 4.27 2.57
CA PRO A 167 -19.28 4.66 3.90
C PRO A 167 -17.91 4.05 4.21
N ILE A 168 -16.97 4.91 4.59
CA ILE A 168 -15.54 4.57 4.81
C ILE A 168 -15.38 3.46 5.85
N SER A 169 -16.23 3.43 6.87
CA SER A 169 -16.23 2.39 7.91
C SER A 169 -16.44 0.98 7.35
N LEU A 170 -17.32 0.82 6.34
CA LEU A 170 -17.50 -0.47 5.66
C LEU A 170 -16.28 -0.83 4.80
N CYS A 171 -15.68 0.16 4.14
CA CYS A 171 -14.47 -0.05 3.35
C CYS A 171 -13.27 -0.48 4.20
N PHE A 172 -13.18 -0.04 5.47
CA PHE A 172 -12.15 -0.51 6.40
C PHE A 172 -12.39 -1.94 6.89
N LEU A 173 -13.64 -2.33 7.07
CA LEU A 173 -13.97 -3.66 7.58
C LEU A 173 -13.89 -4.74 6.48
N ALA A 174 -14.20 -4.37 5.23
CA ALA A 174 -14.20 -5.29 4.09
C ALA A 174 -12.88 -6.08 3.90
N PRO A 175 -11.68 -5.45 3.92
CA PRO A 175 -10.42 -6.16 3.72
C PRO A 175 -9.90 -6.86 5.00
N LEU A 176 -10.52 -6.69 6.16
CA LEU A 176 -10.03 -7.28 7.40
C LEU A 176 -9.98 -8.81 7.32
N ILE A 177 -11.07 -9.44 6.87
CA ILE A 177 -11.16 -10.90 6.72
C ILE A 177 -10.10 -11.43 5.74
N PRO A 178 -10.02 -10.94 4.47
CA PRO A 178 -8.99 -11.42 3.56
C PRO A 178 -7.57 -11.06 4.03
N GLY A 179 -7.39 -9.95 4.76
CA GLY A 179 -6.11 -9.58 5.37
C GLY A 179 -5.65 -10.60 6.42
N VAL A 180 -6.53 -11.01 7.32
CA VAL A 180 -6.23 -12.05 8.33
C VAL A 180 -5.97 -13.40 7.66
N ILE A 181 -6.75 -13.76 6.64
CA ILE A 181 -6.51 -14.98 5.86
C ILE A 181 -5.13 -14.93 5.21
N LEU A 182 -4.79 -13.84 4.52
CA LEU A 182 -3.49 -13.67 3.87
C LEU A 182 -2.34 -13.73 4.89
N MET A 183 -2.51 -13.07 6.04
CA MET A 183 -1.56 -13.10 7.14
C MET A 183 -1.32 -14.51 7.65
N PHE A 184 -2.39 -15.30 7.80
CA PHE A 184 -2.31 -16.70 8.18
C PHE A 184 -1.60 -17.52 7.11
N PHE A 185 -1.98 -17.39 5.84
CA PHE A 185 -1.35 -18.13 4.74
C PHE A 185 0.13 -17.79 4.60
N LEU A 186 0.51 -16.51 4.65
CA LEU A 186 1.92 -16.11 4.62
C LEU A 186 2.68 -16.68 5.82
N SER A 187 2.08 -16.66 7.01
CA SER A 187 2.72 -17.23 8.21
C SER A 187 2.81 -18.77 8.17
N ALA A 188 1.83 -19.44 7.56
CA ALA A 188 1.73 -20.90 7.48
C ALA A 188 2.51 -21.53 6.31
N VAL A 189 2.71 -20.78 5.22
CA VAL A 189 3.53 -21.20 4.06
C VAL A 189 5.01 -20.89 4.27
N HIS A 190 5.32 -19.82 5.02
CA HIS A 190 6.69 -19.42 5.33
C HIS A 190 7.27 -19.84 6.71
N PRO A 191 6.77 -20.87 7.45
CA PRO A 191 7.48 -21.42 8.59
C PRO A 191 8.59 -22.33 8.06
N GLN A 192 9.51 -21.79 7.26
CA GLN A 192 10.63 -22.57 6.77
C GLN A 192 11.68 -22.68 7.89
N PRO A 193 12.12 -23.90 8.22
CA PRO A 193 13.29 -24.16 9.06
C PRO A 193 14.58 -23.95 8.24
N LEU A 194 14.68 -22.86 7.49
CA LEU A 194 15.90 -22.50 6.77
C LEU A 194 16.89 -21.91 7.77
N CYS A 195 17.70 -22.80 8.33
CA CYS A 195 18.88 -22.53 9.16
C CYS A 195 18.61 -21.96 10.56
N ARG A 196 18.14 -22.83 11.46
CA ARG A 196 18.74 -22.90 12.79
C ARG A 196 19.84 -23.97 12.74
N ARG A 197 20.99 -23.61 12.18
CA ARG A 197 22.25 -24.33 12.44
C ARG A 197 23.21 -23.35 13.09
#